data_AF-A0A538EF91-F1
#
_entry.id   AF-A0A538EF91-F1
#
_cell.length_a   1.000
_cell.length_b   1.000
_cell.length_c   1.000
_cell.angle_alpha   90.00
_cell.angle_beta   90.00
_cell.angle_gamma   90.00
#
_symmetry.space_group_name_H-M   'P 1'
#
loop_
_entity.id
_entity.type
_entity.pdbx_description
1 polymer ?
#
loop_
_entity_poly.entity_id
_entity_poly.type
_entity_poly.pdbx_seq_one_letter_code
_entity_poly.pdbx_strand_id
1 'polypeptide(L)'
;LLGAVEGLALWFAQLMPHWLVASYAAVYVGVAQASIDAAVAHLRARGLTHLPSVRARIGRADAAVAAARLVVAEAGRRVDEHPGDVETNRWVWRAKLLAGTTAAEVAASMLEAAGTSATRRGHPLERLYRDARCGSLHPATSDVCADWLGIAALGGDPDADGSVPRW
;
A
#
# COMPACT_ATOMS: atom_id res chain seq x y z
N LEU A 1 30.64 0.36 18.64
CA LEU A 1 30.71 0.34 17.15
C LEU A 1 29.34 0.11 16.50
N LEU A 2 28.22 0.56 17.08
CA LEU A 2 26.88 0.42 16.46
C LEU A 2 25.99 1.67 16.55
N GLY A 3 26.50 2.83 16.98
CA GLY A 3 25.70 4.07 17.05
C GLY A 3 25.79 4.97 15.82
N ALA A 4 26.83 4.85 15.00
CA ALA A 4 27.05 5.74 13.85
C ALA A 4 26.29 5.31 12.58
N VAL A 5 25.89 4.03 12.49
CA VAL A 5 25.24 3.46 11.29
C VAL A 5 23.72 3.61 11.34
N GLU A 6 23.13 3.63 12.54
CA GLU A 6 21.68 3.84 12.75
C GLU A 6 21.23 5.22 12.24
N GLY A 7 22.03 6.27 12.47
CA GLY A 7 21.73 7.62 11.96
C GLY A 7 21.87 7.73 10.44
N LEU A 8 22.77 6.96 9.83
CA LEU A 8 22.97 6.96 8.37
C LEU A 8 21.82 6.27 7.64
N ALA A 9 21.28 5.18 8.19
CA ALA A 9 20.12 4.49 7.60
C ALA A 9 18.90 5.41 7.49
N LEU A 10 18.65 6.20 8.54
CA LEU A 10 17.57 7.20 8.57
C LEU A 10 17.83 8.36 7.59
N TRP A 11 19.10 8.76 7.46
CA TRP A 11 19.52 9.73 6.44
C TRP A 11 19.34 9.20 5.00
N PHE A 12 19.73 7.95 4.72
CA PHE A 12 19.50 7.31 3.43
C PHE A 12 18.02 7.12 3.13
N ALA A 13 17.20 6.83 4.13
CA ALA A 13 15.75 6.74 3.99
C ALA A 13 15.12 8.08 3.56
N GLN A 14 15.64 9.20 4.08
CA GLN A 14 15.22 10.54 3.67
C GLN A 14 15.73 10.90 2.28
N LEU A 15 16.99 10.59 1.96
CA LEU A 15 17.60 10.94 0.69
C LEU A 15 17.12 10.09 -0.49
N MET A 16 16.68 8.85 -0.22
CA MET A 16 16.35 7.88 -1.26
C MET A 16 15.04 7.15 -0.93
N PRO A 17 13.90 7.86 -0.94
CA PRO A 17 12.62 7.29 -0.57
C PRO A 17 12.26 6.09 -1.44
N HIS A 18 12.71 6.05 -2.70
CA HIS A 18 12.43 4.92 -3.61
C HIS A 18 12.86 3.54 -3.09
N TRP A 19 13.96 3.39 -2.35
CA TRP A 19 14.40 2.06 -1.88
C TRP A 19 13.49 1.48 -0.79
N LEU A 20 13.06 2.32 0.16
CA LEU A 20 12.26 1.88 1.31
C LEU A 20 10.76 2.02 1.07
N VAL A 21 10.35 3.08 0.37
CA VAL A 21 8.94 3.45 0.20
C VAL A 21 8.32 2.69 -0.98
N ALA A 22 9.03 2.57 -2.12
CA ALA A 22 8.50 1.88 -3.29
C ALA A 22 8.48 0.35 -3.12
N SER A 23 9.44 -0.22 -2.37
CA SER A 23 9.48 -1.66 -2.09
C SER A 23 8.24 -2.11 -1.29
N TYR A 24 7.82 -1.35 -0.28
CA TYR A 24 6.56 -1.61 0.42
C TYR A 24 5.35 -1.50 -0.49
N ALA A 25 5.31 -0.52 -1.39
CA ALA A 25 4.15 -0.30 -2.24
C ALA A 25 3.82 -1.52 -3.11
N ALA A 26 4.84 -2.11 -3.77
CA ALA A 26 4.65 -3.32 -4.56
C ALA A 26 4.14 -4.51 -3.71
N VAL A 27 4.69 -4.69 -2.50
CA VAL A 27 4.25 -5.74 -1.57
C VAL A 27 2.79 -5.58 -1.20
N TYR A 28 2.33 -4.38 -0.84
CA TYR A 28 0.95 -4.15 -0.44
C TYR A 28 -0.05 -4.29 -1.59
N VAL A 29 0.32 -3.91 -2.82
CA VAL A 29 -0.48 -4.24 -4.01
C VAL A 29 -0.59 -5.76 -4.19
N GLY A 30 0.50 -6.50 -3.93
CA GLY A 30 0.50 -7.96 -3.91
C GLY A 30 -0.43 -8.55 -2.84
N VAL A 31 -0.42 -8.00 -1.62
CA VAL A 31 -1.34 -8.40 -0.53
C VAL A 31 -2.80 -8.15 -0.92
N ALA A 32 -3.09 -7.01 -1.56
CA ALA A 32 -4.41 -6.69 -2.06
C ALA A 32 -4.89 -7.72 -3.11
N GLN A 33 -4.04 -8.05 -4.09
CA GLN A 33 -4.35 -9.08 -5.09
C GLN A 33 -4.56 -10.45 -4.45
N ALA A 34 -3.65 -10.87 -3.55
CA ALA A 34 -3.76 -12.14 -2.84
C ALA A 34 -5.05 -12.25 -2.02
N SER A 35 -5.57 -11.13 -1.52
CA SER A 35 -6.85 -11.08 -0.81
C SER A 35 -8.03 -11.36 -1.75
N ILE A 36 -8.00 -10.82 -2.97
CA ILE A 36 -9.00 -11.13 -4.01
C ILE A 36 -8.92 -12.63 -4.35
N ASP A 37 -7.73 -13.15 -4.63
CA ASP A 37 -7.55 -14.53 -5.07
C ASP A 37 -8.03 -15.52 -3.99
N ALA A 38 -7.67 -15.28 -2.72
CA ALA A 38 -8.09 -16.10 -1.60
C ALA A 38 -9.61 -16.06 -1.37
N ALA A 39 -10.22 -14.87 -1.49
CA ALA A 39 -11.68 -14.75 -1.38
C ALA A 39 -12.40 -15.42 -2.54
N VAL A 40 -11.95 -15.24 -3.77
CA VAL A 40 -12.53 -15.90 -4.95
C VAL A 40 -12.46 -17.42 -4.82
N ALA A 41 -11.33 -17.97 -4.37
CA ALA A 41 -11.20 -19.40 -4.11
C ALA A 41 -12.21 -19.89 -3.05
N HIS A 42 -12.31 -19.19 -1.92
CA HIS A 42 -13.27 -19.51 -0.85
C HIS A 42 -14.72 -19.45 -1.36
N LEU A 43 -15.08 -18.36 -2.04
CA LEU A 43 -16.44 -18.12 -2.53
C LEU A 43 -16.85 -19.12 -3.62
N ARG A 44 -15.93 -19.53 -4.49
CA ARG A 44 -16.17 -20.60 -5.48
C ARG A 44 -16.46 -21.94 -4.80
N ALA A 45 -15.65 -22.33 -3.81
CA ALA A 45 -15.87 -23.57 -3.06
C ALA A 45 -17.22 -23.59 -2.31
N ARG A 46 -17.72 -22.40 -1.94
CA ARG A 46 -19.04 -22.22 -1.30
C ARG A 46 -20.20 -22.01 -2.28
N GLY A 47 -19.93 -21.94 -3.59
CA GLY A 47 -20.94 -21.67 -4.61
C GLY A 47 -21.56 -20.27 -4.54
N LEU A 48 -20.89 -19.28 -3.95
CA LEU A 48 -21.44 -17.95 -3.65
C LEU A 48 -21.16 -16.89 -4.73
N THR A 49 -20.38 -17.21 -5.76
CA THR A 49 -19.97 -16.26 -6.82
C THR A 49 -21.11 -15.79 -7.72
N HIS A 50 -22.28 -16.42 -7.66
CA HIS A 50 -23.47 -15.99 -8.39
C HIS A 50 -24.17 -14.78 -7.74
N LEU A 51 -23.89 -14.50 -6.47
CA LEU A 51 -24.52 -13.41 -5.73
C LEU A 51 -24.05 -12.04 -6.25
N PRO A 52 -24.97 -11.12 -6.61
CA PRO A 52 -24.60 -9.79 -7.12
C PRO A 52 -23.73 -8.98 -6.15
N SER A 53 -24.00 -9.07 -4.85
CA SER A 53 -23.22 -8.37 -3.81
C SER A 53 -21.76 -8.85 -3.75
N VAL A 54 -21.53 -10.14 -3.91
CA VAL A 54 -20.19 -10.74 -3.99
C VAL A 54 -19.45 -10.25 -5.22
N ARG A 55 -20.08 -10.32 -6.40
CA ARG A 55 -19.48 -9.83 -7.66
C ARG A 55 -19.17 -8.34 -7.60
N ALA A 56 -20.03 -7.53 -7.01
CA ALA A 56 -19.81 -6.10 -6.85
C ALA A 56 -18.62 -5.78 -5.93
N ARG A 57 -18.42 -6.55 -4.85
CA ARG A 57 -17.24 -6.40 -3.97
C ARG A 57 -15.95 -6.78 -4.71
N ILE A 58 -15.94 -7.91 -5.42
CA ILE A 58 -14.78 -8.35 -6.20
C ILE A 58 -14.44 -7.34 -7.29
N GLY A 59 -15.43 -6.87 -8.06
CA GLY A 59 -15.19 -5.91 -9.14
C GLY A 59 -14.63 -4.57 -8.67
N ARG A 60 -15.10 -4.05 -7.53
CA ARG A 60 -14.51 -2.83 -6.93
C ARG A 60 -13.08 -3.06 -6.46
N ALA A 61 -12.81 -4.21 -5.84
CA ALA A 61 -11.47 -4.56 -5.39
C ALA A 61 -10.50 -4.71 -6.57
N ASP A 62 -10.92 -5.40 -7.62
CA ASP A 62 -10.15 -5.58 -8.85
C ASP A 62 -9.75 -4.23 -9.48
N ALA A 63 -10.72 -3.32 -9.64
CA ALA A 63 -10.46 -1.97 -10.15
C ALA A 63 -9.49 -1.17 -9.26
N ALA A 64 -9.65 -1.25 -7.94
CA ALA A 64 -8.77 -0.56 -7.00
C ALA A 64 -7.33 -1.11 -7.04
N VAL A 65 -7.16 -2.44 -7.11
CA VAL A 65 -5.85 -3.09 -7.23
C VAL A 65 -5.18 -2.74 -8.56
N ALA A 66 -5.95 -2.70 -9.65
CA ALA A 66 -5.44 -2.29 -10.96
C ALA A 66 -4.93 -0.83 -10.93
N ALA A 67 -5.69 0.08 -10.34
CA ALA A 67 -5.28 1.48 -10.18
C ALA A 67 -4.00 1.62 -9.35
N ALA A 68 -3.94 0.97 -8.19
CA ALA A 68 -2.76 1.00 -7.33
C ALA A 68 -1.52 0.40 -8.04
N ARG A 69 -1.70 -0.67 -8.81
CA ARG A 69 -0.63 -1.29 -9.59
C ARG A 69 -0.06 -0.34 -10.65
N LEU A 70 -0.91 0.42 -11.34
CA LEU A 70 -0.46 1.41 -12.32
C LEU A 70 0.35 2.53 -11.68
N VAL A 71 -0.06 3.01 -10.50
CA VAL A 71 0.70 4.03 -9.77
C VAL A 71 2.07 3.50 -9.33
N VAL A 72 2.14 2.26 -8.83
CA VAL A 72 3.41 1.63 -8.45
C VAL A 72 4.32 1.46 -9.68
N ALA A 73 3.77 1.04 -10.82
CA ALA A 73 4.53 0.86 -12.05
C ALA A 73 5.09 2.20 -12.57
N GLU A 74 4.29 3.27 -12.56
CA GLU A 74 4.77 4.60 -12.95
C GLU A 74 5.85 5.12 -11.99
N ALA A 75 5.68 4.92 -10.68
CA ALA A 75 6.71 5.28 -9.71
C ALA A 75 8.03 4.54 -9.97
N GLY A 76 7.97 3.24 -10.24
CA GLY A 76 9.15 2.44 -10.60
C GLY A 76 9.84 2.96 -11.86
N ARG A 77 9.07 3.17 -12.94
CA ARG A 77 9.59 3.71 -14.20
C ARG A 77 10.28 5.06 -14.01
N ARG A 78 9.70 5.96 -13.22
CA ARG A 78 10.31 7.26 -12.93
C ARG A 78 11.58 7.18 -12.09
N VAL A 79 11.63 6.24 -11.15
CA VAL A 79 12.85 5.98 -10.37
C VAL A 79 13.98 5.50 -11.28
N ASP A 80 13.67 4.64 -12.25
CA ASP A 80 14.66 4.13 -13.20
C ASP A 80 15.18 5.23 -14.15
N GLU A 81 14.30 6.09 -14.65
CA GLU A 81 14.65 7.10 -15.66
C GLU A 81 15.15 8.43 -15.06
N HIS A 82 14.57 8.87 -13.94
CA HIS A 82 14.75 10.20 -13.35
C HIS A 82 14.89 10.12 -11.81
N PRO A 83 15.91 9.42 -11.30
CA PRO A 83 16.08 9.24 -9.85
C PRO A 83 16.38 10.57 -9.16
N GLY A 84 15.66 10.86 -8.07
CA GLY A 84 15.87 12.05 -7.25
C GLY A 84 15.07 13.29 -7.68
N ASP A 85 14.43 13.27 -8.86
CA ASP A 85 13.55 14.35 -9.29
C ASP A 85 12.37 14.53 -8.31
N VAL A 86 12.00 15.78 -8.06
CA VAL A 86 10.86 16.13 -7.17
C VAL A 86 9.57 15.44 -7.61
N GLU A 87 9.32 15.38 -8.92
CA GLU A 87 8.16 14.67 -9.47
C GLU A 87 8.26 13.15 -9.29
N THR A 88 9.46 12.57 -9.42
CA THR A 88 9.68 11.14 -9.13
C THR A 88 9.35 10.84 -7.67
N ASN A 89 9.81 11.68 -6.74
CA ASN A 89 9.48 11.55 -5.32
C ASN A 89 7.96 11.64 -5.09
N ARG A 90 7.24 12.59 -5.73
CA ARG A 90 5.76 12.65 -5.66
C ARG A 90 5.11 11.33 -6.07
N TRP A 91 5.59 10.66 -7.11
CA TRP A 91 5.06 9.35 -7.52
C TRP A 91 5.36 8.23 -6.52
N VAL A 92 6.54 8.21 -5.91
CA VAL A 92 6.89 7.27 -4.84
C VAL A 92 5.96 7.43 -3.63
N TRP A 93 5.71 8.65 -3.20
CA TRP A 93 4.80 8.94 -2.08
C TRP A 93 3.34 8.57 -2.39
N ARG A 94 2.85 8.85 -3.61
CA ARG A 94 1.53 8.40 -4.09
C ARG A 94 1.42 6.88 -4.05
N ALA A 95 2.45 6.18 -4.55
CA ALA A 95 2.48 4.73 -4.61
C ALA A 95 2.37 4.12 -3.21
N LYS A 96 3.14 4.58 -2.23
CA LYS A 96 3.06 4.08 -0.86
C LYS A 96 1.72 4.34 -0.20
N LEU A 97 1.19 5.55 -0.32
CA LEU A 97 -0.09 5.91 0.26
C LEU A 97 -1.21 5.03 -0.31
N LEU A 98 -1.32 4.97 -1.64
CA LEU A 98 -2.37 4.23 -2.31
C LEU A 98 -2.24 2.72 -2.08
N ALA A 99 -1.03 2.15 -2.16
CA ALA A 99 -0.84 0.72 -1.95
C ALA A 99 -1.28 0.26 -0.55
N GLY A 100 -0.89 0.99 0.50
CA GLY A 100 -1.28 0.68 1.88
C GLY A 100 -2.79 0.77 2.10
N THR A 101 -3.40 1.87 1.66
CA THR A 101 -4.85 2.09 1.79
C THR A 101 -5.65 1.07 0.99
N THR A 102 -5.28 0.83 -0.27
CA THR A 102 -5.94 -0.16 -1.13
C THR A 102 -5.83 -1.56 -0.54
N ALA A 103 -4.67 -1.96 -0.02
CA ALA A 103 -4.52 -3.27 0.62
C ALA A 103 -5.48 -3.45 1.81
N ALA A 104 -5.56 -2.44 2.69
CA ALA A 104 -6.43 -2.50 3.86
C ALA A 104 -7.92 -2.59 3.47
N GLU A 105 -8.36 -1.75 2.53
CA GLU A 105 -9.76 -1.72 2.07
C GLU A 105 -10.15 -3.01 1.32
N VAL A 106 -9.28 -3.48 0.43
CA VAL A 106 -9.52 -4.71 -0.34
C VAL A 106 -9.56 -5.92 0.58
N ALA A 107 -8.59 -6.06 1.49
CA ALA A 107 -8.56 -7.20 2.41
C ALA A 107 -9.79 -7.23 3.33
N ALA A 108 -10.22 -6.06 3.84
CA ALA A 108 -11.45 -5.95 4.62
C ALA A 108 -12.69 -6.37 3.81
N SER A 109 -12.84 -5.81 2.60
CA SER A 109 -13.98 -6.10 1.73
C SER A 109 -14.06 -7.57 1.32
N MET A 110 -12.91 -8.20 1.07
CA MET A 110 -12.78 -9.62 0.72
C MET A 110 -13.07 -10.55 1.90
N LEU A 111 -12.61 -10.19 3.11
CA LEU A 111 -12.94 -10.91 4.33
C LEU A 111 -14.44 -10.88 4.63
N GLU A 112 -15.06 -9.70 4.51
CA GLU A 112 -16.51 -9.55 4.65
C GLU A 112 -17.30 -10.34 3.57
N ALA A 113 -16.80 -10.40 2.33
CA ALA A 113 -17.43 -11.21 1.28
C ALA A 113 -17.40 -12.71 1.63
N ALA A 114 -16.29 -13.19 2.20
CA ALA A 114 -16.13 -14.59 2.62
C ALA A 114 -16.86 -14.91 3.94
N GLY A 115 -17.27 -13.89 4.69
CA GLY A 115 -18.01 -14.00 5.94
C GLY A 115 -17.16 -14.48 7.14
N THR A 116 -17.81 -14.65 8.29
CA THR A 116 -17.14 -14.94 9.58
C THR A 116 -16.35 -16.25 9.59
N SER A 117 -16.64 -17.20 8.69
CA SER A 117 -15.86 -18.44 8.60
C SER A 117 -14.41 -18.20 8.19
N ALA A 118 -14.15 -17.13 7.44
CA ALA A 118 -12.82 -16.76 6.95
C ALA A 118 -11.95 -16.02 7.99
N THR A 119 -12.49 -15.69 9.16
CA THR A 119 -11.73 -15.07 10.28
C THR A 119 -11.08 -16.11 11.19
N ARG A 120 -11.29 -17.40 10.93
CA ARG A 120 -10.70 -18.48 11.74
C ARG A 120 -9.20 -18.54 11.54
N ARG A 121 -8.49 -18.83 12.64
CA ARG A 121 -7.04 -19.01 12.64
C ARG A 121 -6.60 -19.99 11.55
N GLY A 122 -5.70 -19.54 10.69
CA GLY A 122 -5.13 -20.36 9.62
C GLY A 122 -5.84 -20.23 8.27
N HIS A 123 -6.96 -19.52 8.19
CA HIS A 123 -7.54 -19.13 6.91
C HIS A 123 -6.65 -18.06 6.25
N PRO A 124 -6.33 -18.16 4.95
CA PRO A 124 -5.45 -17.20 4.28
C PRO A 124 -5.91 -15.74 4.40
N LEU A 125 -7.22 -15.49 4.31
CA LEU A 125 -7.80 -14.14 4.43
C LEU A 125 -7.58 -13.49 5.80
N GLU A 126 -7.57 -14.26 6.89
CA GLU A 126 -7.32 -13.70 8.23
C GLU A 126 -5.88 -13.20 8.37
N ARG A 127 -4.91 -13.95 7.84
CA ARG A 127 -3.51 -13.49 7.76
C ARG A 127 -3.38 -12.26 6.87
N LEU A 128 -3.91 -12.32 5.64
CA LEU A 128 -3.83 -11.21 4.68
C LEU A 128 -4.48 -9.93 5.21
N TYR A 129 -5.61 -10.05 5.90
CA TYR A 129 -6.27 -8.91 6.56
C TYR A 129 -5.38 -8.27 7.62
N ARG A 130 -4.74 -9.07 8.48
CA ARG A 130 -3.80 -8.55 9.49
C ARG A 130 -2.59 -7.87 8.84
N ASP A 131 -2.00 -8.50 7.84
CA ASP A 131 -0.82 -7.97 7.15
C ASP A 131 -1.14 -6.66 6.42
N ALA A 132 -2.32 -6.58 5.76
CA ALA A 132 -2.78 -5.40 5.06
C ALA A 132 -2.95 -4.18 5.98
N ARG A 133 -3.39 -4.38 7.23
CA ARG A 133 -3.54 -3.29 8.22
C ARG A 133 -2.22 -2.63 8.60
N CYS A 134 -1.10 -3.33 8.45
CA CYS A 134 0.22 -2.76 8.71
C CYS A 134 0.67 -1.75 7.64
N GLY A 135 0.08 -1.77 6.43
CA GLY A 135 0.58 -0.94 5.31
C GLY A 135 0.52 0.57 5.55
N SER A 136 -0.50 1.03 6.26
CA SER A 136 -0.64 2.44 6.67
C SER A 136 0.22 2.79 7.88
N LEU A 137 0.69 1.80 8.64
CA LEU A 137 1.42 1.98 9.90
C LEU A 137 2.94 1.86 9.73
N HIS A 138 3.41 1.12 8.74
CA HIS A 138 4.84 1.00 8.47
C HIS A 138 5.40 2.32 7.91
N PRO A 139 6.53 2.81 8.46
CA PRO A 139 7.19 4.01 7.97
C PRO A 139 7.54 3.94 6.48
N ALA A 140 7.30 5.00 5.71
CA ALA A 140 6.53 6.18 6.09
C ALA A 140 5.02 5.86 6.20
N THR A 141 4.38 6.31 7.28
CA THR A 141 2.96 6.06 7.55
C THR A 141 2.07 6.74 6.50
N SER A 142 0.80 6.32 6.41
CA SER A 142 -0.16 6.96 5.50
C SER A 142 -0.29 8.46 5.75
N ASP A 143 -0.30 8.89 7.01
CA ASP A 143 -0.42 10.32 7.36
C ASP A 143 0.83 11.10 6.94
N VAL A 144 2.03 10.54 7.13
CA VAL A 144 3.28 11.15 6.63
C VAL A 144 3.27 11.26 5.11
N CYS A 145 2.81 10.21 4.40
CA CYS A 145 2.71 10.26 2.95
C CYS A 145 1.70 11.33 2.49
N ALA A 146 0.55 11.43 3.17
CA ALA A 146 -0.50 12.37 2.84
C ALA A 146 -0.08 13.82 3.13
N ASP A 147 0.58 14.08 4.25
CA ASP A 147 1.14 15.39 4.61
C ASP A 147 2.18 15.84 3.59
N TRP A 148 3.14 14.96 3.25
CA TRP A 148 4.15 15.23 2.23
C TRP A 148 3.53 15.64 0.90
N LEU A 149 2.55 14.85 0.42
CA LEU A 149 1.84 15.13 -0.83
C LEU A 149 1.01 16.41 -0.74
N GLY A 150 0.43 16.70 0.42
CA GLY A 150 -0.37 17.90 0.70
C GLY A 150 0.48 19.17 0.60
N ILE A 151 1.61 19.23 1.32
CA ILE A 151 2.56 20.35 1.25
C ILE A 151 3.01 20.57 -0.19
N ALA A 152 3.41 19.50 -0.86
CA ALA A 152 3.88 19.56 -2.23
C ALA A 152 2.78 20.03 -3.20
N ALA A 153 1.51 19.70 -2.97
CA ALA A 153 0.36 20.15 -3.77
C ALA A 153 0.02 21.63 -3.54
N LEU A 154 0.35 22.17 -2.36
CA LEU A 154 0.22 23.59 -2.03
C LEU A 154 1.40 24.44 -2.52
N GLY A 155 2.42 23.82 -3.12
CA GLY A 155 3.61 24.49 -3.65
C GLY A 155 4.70 24.75 -2.60
N GLY A 156 4.59 24.17 -1.41
CA GLY A 156 5.64 24.21 -0.38
C GLY A 156 6.77 23.20 -0.65
N ASP A 157 7.81 23.26 0.17
CA ASP A 157 8.89 22.29 0.18
C ASP A 157 8.61 21.23 1.24
N PRO A 158 8.14 20.03 0.88
CA PRO A 158 7.78 19.02 1.86
C PRO A 158 8.97 18.60 2.73
N ASP A 159 10.22 18.68 2.22
CA ASP A 159 11.45 18.30 2.95
C ASP A 159 11.85 19.31 4.01
N ALA A 160 11.39 20.56 3.92
CA ALA A 160 11.61 21.61 4.90
C ALA A 160 10.38 21.94 5.76
N ASP A 161 9.19 21.87 5.19
CA ASP A 161 7.94 22.38 5.78
C ASP A 161 7.15 21.31 6.56
N GLY A 162 7.61 20.06 6.55
CA GLY A 162 6.97 18.95 7.26
C GLY A 162 6.99 19.13 8.79
N SER A 163 5.82 19.01 9.43
CA SER A 163 5.67 19.24 10.88
C SER A 163 5.95 18.00 11.75
N VAL A 164 6.07 16.83 11.14
CA VAL A 164 6.20 15.53 11.84
C VAL A 164 7.47 14.81 11.36
N PRO A 165 8.28 14.22 12.28
CA PRO A 165 9.35 13.32 11.88
C PRO A 165 8.79 12.18 11.01
N ARG A 166 9.43 11.94 9.86
CA ARG A 166 8.93 10.99 8.85
C ARG A 166 9.21 9.52 9.21
N TRP A 167 10.03 9.30 10.24
CA TRP A 167 10.59 8.02 10.68
C TRP A 167 10.77 8.00 12.19
#